data_AF-A0A841V9B4-F1
#
_entry.id   AF-A0A841V9B4-F1
#
_cell.length_a   1.000
_cell.length_b   1.000
_cell.length_c   1.000
_cell.angle_alpha   90.00
_cell.angle_beta   90.00
_cell.angle_gamma   90.00
#
_symmetry.space_group_name_H-M   'P 1'
#
loop_
_entity.id
_entity.type
_entity.pdbx_description
1 polymer ?
#
loop_
_entity_poly.entity_id
_entity_poly.type
_entity_poly.pdbx_seq_one_letter_code
_entity_poly.pdbx_strand_id
1 'polypeptide(L)' 'MPLLRTSQLGFKFYDALHLAFAEAGGADILLTTDDRLLRKAQQYRDSINVTVENPVIWLMATLQEDGNEIS' A
#
# COMPACT_ATOMS: atom_id res chain seq x y z
N MET A 1 14.12 1.99 -11.04
CA MET A 1 13.64 3.25 -10.44
C MET A 1 12.13 3.15 -10.22
N PRO A 2 11.64 3.26 -8.97
CA PRO A 2 10.25 2.95 -8.60
C PRO A 2 9.20 3.84 -9.29
N LEU A 3 9.44 5.16 -9.41
CA LEU A 3 8.53 6.12 -10.06
C LEU A 3 8.16 5.80 -11.52
N LEU A 4 9.14 5.32 -12.30
CA LEU A 4 8.96 5.02 -13.72
C LEU A 4 8.04 3.80 -13.92
N ARG A 5 8.12 2.82 -13.01
CA ARG A 5 7.31 1.60 -13.06
C ARG A 5 5.85 1.90 -12.74
N THR A 6 5.59 2.64 -11.66
CA THR A 6 4.21 2.95 -11.23
C THR A 6 3.49 3.85 -12.23
N SER A 7 4.19 4.78 -12.87
CA SER A 7 3.62 5.61 -13.94
C SER A 7 3.17 4.77 -15.16
N GLN A 8 3.88 3.70 -15.48
CA GLN A 8 3.52 2.77 -16.57
C GLN A 8 2.30 1.89 -16.25
N LEU A 9 2.01 1.65 -14.97
CA LEU A 9 0.82 0.91 -14.50
C LEU A 9 -0.46 1.78 -14.49
N GLY A 10 -0.37 3.01 -15.01
CA GLY A 10 -1.48 3.94 -15.15
C GLY A 10 -1.86 4.64 -13.85
N PHE A 11 -1.01 4.63 -12.82
CA PHE A 11 -1.19 5.49 -11.64
C PHE A 11 -1.12 6.97 -12.05
N LYS A 12 -1.91 7.82 -11.37
CA LYS A 12 -1.73 9.27 -11.52
C LYS A 12 -0.40 9.67 -10.91
N PHE A 13 0.14 10.82 -11.32
CA PHE A 13 1.44 11.31 -10.85
C PHE A 13 1.59 11.26 -9.31
N TYR A 14 0.60 11.77 -8.56
CA TYR A 14 0.65 11.77 -7.10
C TYR A 14 0.58 10.37 -6.50
N ASP A 15 -0.27 9.49 -7.04
CA ASP A 15 -0.36 8.10 -6.61
C ASP A 15 0.98 7.37 -6.81
N ALA A 16 1.58 7.55 -8.01
CA ALA A 16 2.88 7.00 -8.37
C ALA A 16 4.00 7.53 -7.46
N LEU A 17 3.92 8.81 -7.07
CA LEU A 17 4.85 9.44 -6.16
C LEU A 17 4.78 8.88 -4.75
N HIS A 18 3.58 8.72 -4.18
CA HIS A 18 3.41 8.11 -2.86
C HIS A 18 3.94 6.67 -2.82
N LEU A 19 3.59 5.86 -3.83
CA LEU A 19 4.10 4.49 -3.96
C LEU A 19 5.62 4.48 -4.03
N ALA A 20 6.22 5.32 -4.88
CA ALA A 20 7.66 5.32 -5.02
C ALA A 20 8.41 5.81 -3.79
N PHE A 21 7.84 6.74 -3.01
CA PHE A 21 8.42 7.13 -1.74
C PHE A 21 8.31 6.04 -0.68
N ALA A 22 7.18 5.33 -0.62
CA ALA A 22 7.03 4.20 0.28
C ALA A 22 8.03 3.07 -0.07
N GLU A 23 8.19 2.74 -1.36
CA GLU A 23 9.18 1.77 -1.83
C GLU A 23 10.61 2.23 -1.57
N ALA A 24 10.94 3.49 -1.85
CA ALA A 24 12.28 4.04 -1.63
C ALA A 24 12.64 4.14 -0.14
N GLY A 25 11.65 4.38 0.71
CA GLY A 25 11.81 4.38 2.17
C GLY A 25 11.87 2.99 2.79
N GLY A 26 11.64 1.93 2.01
CA GLY A 26 11.60 0.55 2.51
C GLY A 26 10.43 0.29 3.45
N ALA A 27 9.30 0.97 3.26
CA ALA A 27 8.11 0.73 4.07
C ALA A 27 7.46 -0.61 3.72
N ASP A 28 7.04 -1.37 4.73
CA ASP A 28 6.29 -2.61 4.54
C ASP A 28 4.86 -2.32 4.04
N ILE A 29 4.23 -1.28 4.61
CA ILE A 29 2.84 -0.91 4.38
C ILE A 29 2.70 0.60 4.19
N LEU A 30 1.98 1.01 3.15
CA LEU A 30 1.51 2.36 2.90
C LEU A 30 0.02 2.45 3.27
N LEU A 31 -0.30 3.22 4.32
CA LEU A 31 -1.68 3.42 4.74
C LEU A 31 -2.32 4.63 4.05
N THR A 32 -3.52 4.48 3.50
CA THR A 32 -4.24 5.56 2.83
C THR A 32 -5.76 5.43 2.98
N THR A 33 -6.46 6.57 2.98
CA THR A 33 -7.93 6.62 2.95
C THR A 33 -8.48 6.90 1.55
N ASP A 34 -7.63 6.98 0.53
CA ASP A 34 -8.05 7.20 -0.85
C ASP A 34 -8.48 5.87 -1.51
N ASP A 35 -9.78 5.65 -1.61
CA ASP A 35 -10.39 4.48 -2.24
C ASP A 35 -9.90 4.22 -3.67
N ARG A 36 -9.59 5.27 -4.42
CA ARG A 36 -9.10 5.13 -5.80
C ARG A 36 -7.69 4.54 -5.80
N LEU A 37 -6.83 4.99 -4.89
CA LEU A 37 -5.48 4.48 -4.73
C LEU A 37 -5.53 3.03 -4.23
N LEU A 38 -6.36 2.73 -3.23
CA LEU A 38 -6.54 1.38 -2.70
C LEU A 38 -6.94 0.38 -3.78
N ARG A 39 -7.99 0.68 -4.55
CA ARG A 39 -8.46 -0.22 -5.62
C ARG A 39 -7.40 -0.47 -6.68
N LYS A 40 -6.65 0.57 -7.06
CA LYS A 40 -5.61 0.43 -8.08
C LYS A 40 -4.38 -0.30 -7.54
N ALA A 41 -3.98 -0.05 -6.31
CA ALA A 41 -2.90 -0.78 -5.65
C ALA A 41 -3.25 -2.27 -5.51
N GLN A 42 -4.49 -2.61 -5.16
CA GLN A 42 -4.95 -4.01 -5.18
C GLN A 42 -4.91 -4.63 -6.58
N GLN A 43 -5.35 -3.89 -7.61
CA GLN A 43 -5.29 -4.37 -9.00
C GLN A 43 -3.85 -4.70 -9.45
N TYR A 44 -2.87 -3.95 -8.97
CA TYR A 44 -1.46 -4.10 -9.34
C TYR A 44 -0.60 -4.63 -8.19
N ARG A 45 -1.20 -5.37 -7.24
CA ARG A 45 -0.52 -5.90 -6.05
C ARG A 45 0.80 -6.60 -6.39
N ASP A 46 0.79 -7.45 -7.41
CA ASP A 46 1.96 -8.24 -7.81
C ASP A 46 3.04 -7.39 -8.52
N SER A 47 2.72 -6.14 -8.86
CA SER A 47 3.59 -5.20 -9.57
C SER A 47 4.13 -4.08 -8.68
N ILE A 48 3.71 -3.99 -7.42
CA ILE A 48 4.18 -3.01 -6.44
C ILE A 48 4.86 -3.75 -5.28
N ASN A 49 5.93 -3.16 -4.74
CA ASN A 49 6.71 -3.81 -3.67
C ASN A 49 6.24 -3.42 -2.26
N VAL A 50 5.27 -2.53 -2.16
CA VAL A 50 4.69 -2.07 -0.89
C VAL A 50 3.22 -2.47 -0.83
N THR A 51 2.79 -2.96 0.33
CA THR A 51 1.37 -3.25 0.57
C THR A 51 0.62 -1.95 0.82
N VAL A 52 -0.52 -1.74 0.19
CA VAL A 52 -1.32 -0.52 0.36
C VAL A 52 -2.65 -0.89 1.00
N GLU A 53 -2.94 -0.31 2.17
CA GLU A 53 -4.12 -0.66 2.95
C GLU A 53 -4.85 0.55 3.55
N ASN A 54 -6.11 0.34 3.90
CA ASN A 54 -6.86 1.33 4.67
C ASN A 54 -6.41 1.28 6.15
N PRO A 55 -6.10 2.43 6.79
CA PRO A 55 -5.64 2.47 8.17
C PRO A 55 -6.56 1.74 9.17
N VAL A 56 -7.88 1.82 8.96
CA VAL A 56 -8.87 1.20 9.86
C VAL A 56 -8.85 -0.32 9.70
N ILE A 57 -8.82 -0.81 8.45
CA ILE A 57 -8.78 -2.25 8.16
C ILE A 57 -7.48 -2.84 8.68
N TRP A 58 -6.35 -2.17 8.42
CA TRP A 58 -5.05 -2.58 8.90
C TRP A 58 -5.01 -2.67 10.42
N LEU A 59 -5.45 -1.61 11.12
CA LEU A 59 -5.45 -1.59 12.58
C LEU A 59 -6.34 -2.70 13.17
N MET A 60 -7.51 -2.94 12.58
CA MET A 60 -8.40 -4.03 13.02
C MET A 60 -7.74 -5.40 12.85
N ALA A 61 -7.04 -5.64 11.74
CA ALA A 61 -6.32 -6.89 11.50
C ALA A 61 -5.17 -7.09 12.50
N THR A 62 -4.33 -6.07 12.71
CA THR A 62 -3.21 -6.11 13.65
C THR A 62 -3.68 -6.41 15.08
N LEU A 63 -4.75 -5.75 15.53
CA LEU A 63 -5.30 -5.98 16.87
C LEU A 63 -5.92 -7.38 17.06
N GLN A 64 -6.39 -8.01 15.98
CA GLN A 64 -6.91 -9.38 16.03
C GLN A 64 -5.80 -10.42 16.07
N GLU A 65 -4.70 -10.19 15.33
CA GLU A 65 -3.52 -11.06 15.35
C GLU A 65 -2.88 -11.08 16.75
N ASP A 66 -2.69 -9.91 17.36
CA ASP A 66 -2.14 -9.79 18.74
C ASP A 66 -3.03 -10.49 19.79
N GLY A 67 -4.35 -10.48 19.59
CA GLY A 67 -5.31 -11.14 20.48
C GLY A 67 -5.32 -12.67 20.36
N ASN A 68 -4.75 -13.24 19.29
CA ASN A 68 -4.74 -14.67 19.02
C ASN A 68 -3.44 -15.36 19.49
N GLU A 69 -2.39 -14.60 19.84
CA GLU A 69 -1.14 -15.14 20.40
C GLU A 69 -1.21 -15.46 21.91
N ILE A 70 -2.30 -15.06 22.59
CA ILE A 70 -2.53 -15.31 24.03
C ILE A 70 -3.43 -16.53 24.32
N SER A 71 -3.63 -17.43 23.34
CA SER A 71 -4.42 -18.67 23.49
C SER A 71 -3.58 -19.94 23.41
#